data_AF-A0A2E3NEJ9-F1
#
_entry.id   AF-A0A2E3NEJ9-F1
#
_cell.length_a   1.000
_cell.length_b   1.000
_cell.length_c   1.000
_cell.angle_alpha   90.00
_cell.angle_beta   90.00
_cell.angle_gamma   90.00
#
_symmetry.space_group_name_H-M   'P 1'
#
loop_
_entity.id
_entity.type
_entity.pdbx_description
1 polymer ?
#
loop_
_entity_poly.entity_id
_entity_poly.type
_entity_poly.pdbx_seq_one_letter_code
_entity_poly.pdbx_strand_id
1 'polypeptide(L)'
;MPEIPANLSVLEHVLRAVREGRAAIDRDPFPHLVVENVVPDDLYATLEDAFPETGYIAETDALEDNHTYLRTSDSSLGDEDLSDLWRAFIEANTGHTVFETACAIWGDDIRERHPELEANFGKPLESFTTGRRSGKGDSEANRRADLMIDCQFGVNTPVTEVGAPRGPHVDRGAKLFSALLYFRDEKDESTGGEYELFKLRRGPFPKKKMKKIPERYIETVKRVPYRANQIVMWMNTADAIHAVAPRSITPFPRRYIAVSGECFGGAMPSGFFSHFPDWDSPVGRLRAAVGL
;
A
#
# COMPACT_ATOMS: atom_id res chain seq x y z
N MET A 1 -22.32 -21.07 -12.79
CA MET A 1 -21.34 -20.14 -12.17
C MET A 1 -20.46 -19.63 -13.27
N PRO A 2 -20.23 -18.31 -13.41
CA PRO A 2 -19.26 -17.81 -14.38
C PRO A 2 -17.89 -18.43 -14.07
N GLU A 3 -17.13 -18.73 -15.13
CA GLU A 3 -15.78 -19.26 -15.02
C GLU A 3 -14.88 -18.21 -14.35
N ILE A 4 -14.14 -18.61 -13.30
CA ILE A 4 -13.19 -17.69 -12.64
C ILE A 4 -12.09 -17.35 -13.66
N PRO A 5 -11.85 -16.07 -13.98
CA PRO A 5 -10.86 -15.70 -14.98
C PRO A 5 -9.45 -16.19 -14.63
N ALA A 6 -8.66 -16.48 -15.66
CA ALA A 6 -7.27 -16.87 -15.49
C ALA A 6 -6.41 -15.69 -14.99
N ASN A 7 -5.49 -15.97 -14.05
CA ASN A 7 -4.56 -15.04 -13.41
C ASN A 7 -5.18 -13.80 -12.73
N LEU A 8 -5.48 -13.95 -11.44
CA LEU A 8 -5.99 -12.89 -10.56
C LEU A 8 -4.88 -12.12 -9.81
N SER A 9 -3.60 -12.46 -9.99
CA SER A 9 -2.50 -11.84 -9.26
C SER A 9 -2.18 -10.45 -9.81
N VAL A 10 -2.49 -9.41 -9.03
CA VAL A 10 -2.30 -8.02 -9.44
C VAL A 10 -0.81 -7.70 -9.64
N LEU A 11 0.06 -8.22 -8.77
CA LEU A 11 1.49 -7.97 -8.89
C LEU A 11 2.11 -8.68 -10.11
N GLU A 12 1.62 -9.84 -10.51
CA GLU A 12 2.07 -10.48 -11.76
C GLU A 12 1.73 -9.63 -12.99
N HIS A 13 0.54 -9.01 -13.00
CA HIS A 13 0.16 -8.05 -14.05
C HIS A 13 1.05 -6.80 -14.03
N VAL A 14 1.44 -6.30 -12.85
CA VAL A 14 2.44 -5.21 -12.71
C VAL A 14 3.80 -5.63 -13.29
N LEU A 15 4.32 -6.79 -12.90
CA LEU A 15 5.61 -7.28 -13.39
C LEU A 15 5.60 -7.48 -14.91
N ARG A 16 4.49 -7.98 -15.45
CA ARG A 16 4.28 -8.06 -16.90
C ARG A 16 4.33 -6.68 -17.54
N ALA A 17 3.67 -5.67 -16.97
CA ALA A 17 3.71 -4.30 -17.48
C ALA A 17 5.12 -3.71 -17.48
N VAL A 18 5.91 -3.97 -16.44
CA VAL A 18 7.32 -3.55 -16.36
C VAL A 18 8.14 -4.23 -17.45
N ARG A 19 8.00 -5.55 -17.63
CA ARG A 19 8.73 -6.33 -18.66
C ARG A 19 8.37 -5.92 -20.09
N GLU A 20 7.11 -5.53 -20.32
CA GLU A 20 6.63 -5.04 -21.60
C GLU A 20 6.97 -3.54 -21.84
N GLY A 21 7.60 -2.86 -20.87
CA GLY A 21 7.95 -1.45 -20.97
C GLY A 21 6.76 -0.49 -20.86
N ARG A 22 5.59 -0.97 -20.41
CA ARG A 22 4.40 -0.14 -20.13
C ARG A 22 4.53 0.65 -18.82
N ALA A 23 5.44 0.23 -17.95
CA ALA A 23 5.78 0.93 -16.72
C ALA A 23 7.26 0.78 -16.41
N ALA A 24 7.81 1.70 -15.62
CA ALA A 24 9.17 1.63 -15.13
C ALA A 24 9.21 2.08 -13.66
N ILE A 25 10.22 1.60 -12.94
CA ILE A 25 10.49 2.05 -11.58
C ILE A 25 11.05 3.46 -11.64
N ASP A 26 10.32 4.39 -11.04
CA ASP A 26 10.74 5.75 -10.79
C ASP A 26 11.28 5.82 -9.35
N ARG A 27 12.52 6.29 -9.19
CA ARG A 27 13.20 6.37 -7.89
C ARG A 27 13.12 7.76 -7.28
N ASP A 28 12.51 8.71 -7.98
CA ASP A 28 12.29 10.07 -7.53
C ASP A 28 10.78 10.31 -7.27
N PRO A 29 10.31 10.45 -6.03
CA PRO A 29 11.08 10.77 -4.82
C PRO A 29 11.62 9.57 -4.02
N PHE A 30 11.11 8.39 -4.29
CA PHE A 30 11.51 7.09 -3.74
C PHE A 30 11.06 6.00 -4.71
N PRO A 31 11.54 4.75 -4.60
CA PRO A 31 11.16 3.67 -5.52
C PRO A 31 9.64 3.43 -5.56
N HIS A 32 9.02 3.80 -6.68
CA HIS A 32 7.60 3.65 -6.94
C HIS A 32 7.34 3.42 -8.44
N LEU A 33 6.16 2.92 -8.77
CA LEU A 33 5.70 2.76 -10.14
C LEU A 33 4.20 3.00 -10.22
N VAL A 34 3.74 3.29 -11.42
CA VAL A 34 2.32 3.46 -11.76
C VAL A 34 2.07 2.67 -13.03
N VAL A 35 0.99 1.88 -13.04
CA VAL A 35 0.53 1.19 -14.25
C VAL A 35 -0.93 1.57 -14.49
N GLU A 36 -1.21 2.05 -15.68
CA GLU A 36 -2.57 2.26 -16.17
C GLU A 36 -3.06 1.00 -16.87
N ASN A 37 -4.35 0.69 -16.76
CA ASN A 37 -4.99 -0.52 -17.27
C ASN A 37 -4.18 -1.77 -16.89
N VAL A 38 -3.93 -1.94 -15.59
CA VAL A 38 -2.97 -2.95 -15.11
C VAL A 38 -3.46 -4.37 -15.38
N VAL A 39 -4.74 -4.66 -15.13
CA VAL A 39 -5.34 -5.97 -15.44
C VAL A 39 -6.14 -5.89 -16.74
N PRO A 40 -6.39 -7.02 -17.44
CA PRO A 40 -7.27 -7.04 -18.61
C PRO A 40 -8.64 -6.42 -18.35
N ASP A 41 -9.20 -5.70 -19.32
CA ASP A 41 -10.44 -4.92 -19.15
C ASP A 41 -11.64 -5.79 -18.78
N ASP A 42 -11.72 -7.01 -19.31
CA ASP A 42 -12.76 -8.00 -18.99
C ASP A 42 -12.65 -8.50 -17.54
N LEU A 43 -11.43 -8.77 -17.08
CA LEU A 43 -11.17 -9.09 -15.68
C LEU A 43 -11.51 -7.90 -14.77
N TYR A 44 -11.08 -6.69 -15.11
CA TYR A 44 -11.38 -5.49 -14.32
C TYR A 44 -12.89 -5.26 -14.22
N ALA A 45 -13.62 -5.34 -15.34
CA ALA A 45 -15.07 -5.19 -15.36
C ALA A 45 -15.77 -6.24 -14.50
N THR A 46 -15.29 -7.50 -14.55
CA THR A 46 -15.83 -8.59 -13.73
C THR A 46 -15.60 -8.36 -12.24
N LEU A 47 -14.41 -7.86 -11.86
CA LEU A 47 -14.10 -7.53 -10.47
C LEU A 47 -14.89 -6.30 -9.98
N GLU A 48 -15.04 -5.29 -10.83
CA GLU A 48 -15.77 -4.06 -10.50
C GLU A 48 -17.27 -4.30 -10.31
N ASP A 49 -17.89 -5.10 -11.19
CA ASP A 49 -19.30 -5.51 -11.06
C ASP A 49 -19.56 -6.27 -9.75
N ALA A 50 -18.59 -7.07 -9.32
CA ALA A 50 -18.65 -7.82 -8.08
C ALA A 50 -18.12 -7.04 -6.86
N PHE A 51 -17.66 -5.79 -6.99
CA PHE A 51 -16.97 -5.10 -5.90
C PHE A 51 -17.91 -4.88 -4.71
N PRO A 52 -17.51 -5.25 -3.47
CA PRO A 52 -18.43 -5.20 -2.32
C PRO A 52 -18.89 -3.79 -1.97
N GLU A 53 -20.10 -3.70 -1.40
CA GLU A 53 -20.63 -2.43 -0.92
C GLU A 53 -19.80 -1.84 0.25
N THR A 54 -19.89 -0.53 0.44
CA THR A 54 -19.13 0.16 1.48
C THR A 54 -19.43 -0.36 2.89
N GLY A 55 -20.69 -0.72 3.20
CA GLY A 55 -21.07 -1.27 4.50
C GLY A 55 -20.39 -2.61 4.81
N TYR A 56 -20.27 -3.49 3.80
CA TYR A 56 -19.53 -4.75 3.92
C TYR A 56 -18.06 -4.53 4.27
N ILE A 57 -17.42 -3.56 3.60
CA ILE A 57 -16.00 -3.23 3.82
C ILE A 57 -15.80 -2.54 5.18
N ALA A 58 -16.72 -1.66 5.57
CA ALA A 58 -16.61 -0.88 6.80
C ALA A 58 -16.97 -1.66 8.07
N GLU A 59 -17.67 -2.79 7.94
CA GLU A 59 -18.20 -3.56 9.08
C GLU A 59 -19.14 -2.72 9.97
N THR A 60 -19.73 -1.68 9.40
CA THR A 60 -20.65 -0.76 10.08
C THR A 60 -21.47 0.04 9.08
N ASP A 61 -22.69 0.40 9.46
CA ASP A 61 -23.54 1.35 8.73
C ASP A 61 -23.30 2.80 9.18
N ALA A 62 -22.63 3.01 10.32
CA ALA A 62 -22.34 4.33 10.88
C ALA A 62 -21.06 4.91 10.27
N LEU A 63 -21.12 5.21 8.97
CA LEU A 63 -20.00 5.72 8.20
C LEU A 63 -19.64 7.16 8.58
N GLU A 64 -18.37 7.39 8.91
CA GLU A 64 -17.80 8.74 9.05
C GLU A 64 -17.58 9.39 7.68
N ASP A 65 -17.65 10.72 7.63
CA ASP A 65 -17.39 11.49 6.40
C ASP A 65 -15.93 11.34 5.94
N ASN A 66 -15.73 11.04 4.65
CA ASN A 66 -14.40 10.96 4.02
C ASN A 66 -13.37 10.14 4.84
N HIS A 67 -13.82 9.04 5.42
CA HIS A 67 -13.07 8.20 6.35
C HIS A 67 -12.58 6.92 5.66
N THR A 68 -11.41 6.44 6.06
CA THR A 68 -10.83 5.21 5.50
C THR A 68 -11.29 3.98 6.27
N TYR A 69 -11.96 3.04 5.61
CA TYR A 69 -12.21 1.70 6.13
C TYR A 69 -11.45 0.66 5.32
N LEU A 70 -11.00 -0.39 6.00
CA LEU A 70 -10.24 -1.50 5.41
C LEU A 70 -10.80 -2.83 5.94
N ARG A 71 -11.18 -3.72 5.02
CA ARG A 71 -11.50 -5.12 5.36
C ARG A 71 -10.30 -5.99 4.99
N THR A 72 -9.69 -6.61 6.00
CA THR A 72 -8.48 -7.43 5.83
C THR A 72 -8.77 -8.74 5.11
N SER A 73 -7.78 -9.35 4.47
CA SER A 73 -7.90 -10.68 3.87
C SER A 73 -8.37 -11.76 4.87
N ASP A 74 -7.94 -11.68 6.14
CA ASP A 74 -8.34 -12.60 7.20
C ASP A 74 -9.84 -12.51 7.51
N SER A 75 -10.37 -11.29 7.70
CA SER A 75 -11.81 -11.03 7.88
C SER A 75 -12.61 -11.48 6.65
N SER A 76 -12.18 -11.09 5.44
CA SER A 76 -12.89 -11.45 4.21
C SER A 76 -12.94 -12.96 3.96
N LEU A 77 -11.82 -13.68 4.15
CA LEU A 77 -11.80 -15.13 3.89
C LEU A 77 -12.53 -15.93 4.97
N GLY A 78 -12.64 -15.39 6.19
CA GLY A 78 -13.47 -15.96 7.26
C GLY A 78 -14.97 -15.73 7.10
N ASP A 79 -15.37 -14.93 6.11
CA ASP A 79 -16.75 -14.61 5.80
C ASP A 79 -17.33 -15.60 4.78
N GLU A 80 -18.48 -16.18 5.09
CA GLU A 80 -19.19 -17.12 4.21
C GLU A 80 -19.88 -16.41 3.04
N ASP A 81 -20.22 -15.11 3.19
CA ASP A 81 -20.89 -14.31 2.17
C ASP A 81 -19.91 -13.76 1.12
N LEU A 82 -18.59 -13.93 1.32
CA LEU A 82 -17.60 -13.54 0.32
C LEU A 82 -17.74 -14.39 -0.94
N SER A 83 -17.94 -13.73 -2.09
CA SER A 83 -18.07 -14.41 -3.38
C SER A 83 -16.83 -15.23 -3.74
N ASP A 84 -17.04 -16.32 -4.49
CA ASP A 84 -15.95 -17.20 -4.94
C ASP A 84 -14.89 -16.46 -5.77
N LEU A 85 -15.32 -15.47 -6.56
CA LEU A 85 -14.42 -14.61 -7.33
C LEU A 85 -13.47 -13.84 -6.40
N TRP A 86 -14.00 -13.17 -5.38
CA TRP A 86 -13.18 -12.40 -4.46
C TRP A 86 -12.36 -13.29 -3.52
N ARG A 87 -12.86 -14.48 -3.17
CA ARG A 87 -12.09 -15.49 -2.45
C ARG A 87 -10.85 -15.90 -3.25
N ALA A 88 -11.05 -16.30 -4.51
CA ALA A 88 -9.95 -16.65 -5.42
C ALA A 88 -8.99 -15.47 -5.64
N PHE A 89 -9.52 -14.25 -5.77
CA PHE A 89 -8.70 -13.05 -5.93
C PHE A 89 -7.83 -12.77 -4.69
N ILE A 90 -8.38 -12.83 -3.48
CA ILE A 90 -7.62 -12.62 -2.24
C ILE A 90 -6.57 -13.72 -2.05
N GLU A 91 -6.91 -14.97 -2.34
CA GLU A 91 -5.96 -16.09 -2.28
C GLU A 91 -4.79 -15.88 -3.25
N ALA A 92 -5.06 -15.48 -4.50
CA ALA A 92 -4.03 -15.16 -5.48
C ALA A 92 -3.14 -13.97 -5.06
N ASN A 93 -3.68 -13.02 -4.31
CA ASN A 93 -2.97 -11.81 -3.85
C ASN A 93 -2.47 -11.91 -2.39
N THR A 94 -2.50 -13.10 -1.78
CA THR A 94 -1.88 -13.37 -0.47
C THR A 94 -0.93 -14.57 -0.48
N GLY A 95 -0.73 -15.20 -1.64
CA GLY A 95 0.20 -16.30 -1.86
C GLY A 95 1.67 -15.89 -1.94
N HIS A 96 2.57 -16.88 -1.90
CA HIS A 96 4.03 -16.65 -1.95
C HIS A 96 4.49 -15.94 -3.23
N THR A 97 3.82 -16.19 -4.36
CA THR A 97 4.13 -15.60 -5.67
C THR A 97 4.06 -14.07 -5.67
N VAL A 98 3.26 -13.47 -4.78
CA VAL A 98 3.20 -12.01 -4.56
C VAL A 98 4.55 -11.48 -4.07
N PHE A 99 5.20 -12.19 -3.14
CA PHE A 99 6.51 -11.80 -2.65
C PHE A 99 7.61 -12.07 -3.67
N GLU A 100 7.60 -13.21 -4.35
CA GLU A 100 8.54 -13.48 -5.45
C GLU A 100 8.48 -12.39 -6.52
N THR A 101 7.26 -11.96 -6.86
CA THR A 101 7.03 -10.87 -7.80
C THR A 101 7.51 -9.52 -7.25
N ALA A 102 7.26 -9.23 -5.97
CA ALA A 102 7.79 -8.04 -5.33
C ALA A 102 9.33 -8.03 -5.34
N CYS A 103 10.00 -9.15 -5.10
CA CYS A 103 11.46 -9.28 -5.21
C CYS A 103 11.95 -9.10 -6.65
N ALA A 104 11.21 -9.59 -7.65
CA ALA A 104 11.55 -9.37 -9.05
C ALA A 104 11.45 -7.90 -9.48
N ILE A 105 10.59 -7.11 -8.81
CA ILE A 105 10.44 -5.66 -9.06
C ILE A 105 11.45 -4.87 -8.23
N TRP A 106 11.54 -5.15 -6.93
CA TRP A 106 12.22 -4.28 -5.95
C TRP A 106 13.54 -4.84 -5.43
N GLY A 107 13.97 -6.05 -5.80
CA GLY A 107 15.06 -6.76 -5.13
C GLY A 107 16.36 -5.97 -5.02
N ASP A 108 16.75 -5.27 -6.09
CA ASP A 108 17.93 -4.40 -6.08
C ASP A 108 17.72 -3.16 -5.18
N ASP A 109 16.57 -2.50 -5.30
CA ASP A 109 16.20 -1.37 -4.45
C ASP A 109 16.10 -1.75 -2.96
N ILE A 110 15.62 -2.96 -2.64
CA ILE A 110 15.56 -3.49 -1.27
C ILE A 110 16.96 -3.62 -0.70
N ARG A 111 17.91 -4.20 -1.45
CA ARG A 111 19.29 -4.37 -0.99
C ARG A 111 20.03 -3.04 -0.85
N GLU A 112 19.76 -2.11 -1.76
CA GLU A 112 20.36 -0.77 -1.70
C GLU A 112 19.83 0.03 -0.51
N ARG A 113 18.50 0.03 -0.30
CA ARG A 113 17.83 0.92 0.66
C ARG A 113 17.71 0.31 2.05
N HIS A 114 17.76 -1.02 2.15
CA HIS A 114 17.66 -1.78 3.39
C HIS A 114 18.77 -2.85 3.50
N PRO A 115 20.06 -2.46 3.48
CA PRO A 115 21.18 -3.40 3.39
C PRO A 115 21.28 -4.39 4.56
N GLU A 116 20.70 -4.04 5.71
CA GLU A 116 20.70 -4.88 6.92
C GLU A 116 19.54 -5.90 6.95
N LEU A 117 18.69 -5.95 5.93
CA LEU A 117 17.46 -6.77 5.96
C LEU A 117 17.77 -8.26 6.06
N GLU A 118 18.67 -8.76 5.20
CA GLU A 118 19.04 -10.18 5.18
C GLU A 118 19.75 -10.57 6.49
N ALA A 119 20.59 -9.68 7.04
CA ALA A 119 21.22 -9.87 8.34
C ALA A 119 20.21 -9.90 9.51
N ASN A 120 19.18 -9.04 9.46
CA ASN A 120 18.10 -9.00 10.45
C ASN A 120 17.33 -10.32 10.56
N PHE A 121 17.24 -11.07 9.46
CA PHE A 121 16.58 -12.38 9.39
C PHE A 121 17.56 -13.57 9.36
N GLY A 122 18.87 -13.31 9.24
CA GLY A 122 19.92 -14.32 9.16
C GLY A 122 19.88 -15.18 7.88
N LYS A 123 19.25 -14.70 6.80
CA LYS A 123 19.06 -15.44 5.56
C LYS A 123 18.85 -14.50 4.35
N PRO A 124 19.15 -14.93 3.12
CA PRO A 124 18.94 -14.11 1.93
C PRO A 124 17.44 -13.87 1.67
N LEU A 125 17.12 -12.78 0.97
CA LEU A 125 15.76 -12.34 0.68
C LEU A 125 14.93 -13.43 -0.03
N GLU A 126 15.56 -14.18 -0.94
CA GLU A 126 14.95 -15.29 -1.68
C GLU A 126 14.53 -16.47 -0.80
N SER A 127 15.08 -16.57 0.41
CA SER A 127 14.75 -17.62 1.37
C SER A 127 13.69 -17.20 2.40
N PHE A 128 13.09 -16.01 2.24
CA PHE A 128 12.04 -15.56 3.14
C PHE A 128 10.78 -16.40 2.97
N THR A 129 10.26 -16.87 4.09
CA THR A 129 8.95 -17.52 4.16
C THR A 129 7.84 -16.46 4.16
N THR A 130 6.69 -16.80 3.59
CA THR A 130 5.54 -15.92 3.55
C THR A 130 4.33 -16.52 4.27
N GLY A 131 3.49 -15.67 4.85
CA GLY A 131 2.18 -16.08 5.34
C GLY A 131 1.14 -14.98 5.12
N ARG A 132 -0.15 -15.31 5.17
CA ARG A 132 -1.21 -14.29 5.16
C ARG A 132 -1.27 -13.56 6.50
N ARG A 133 -1.29 -12.23 6.48
CA ARG A 133 -1.44 -11.39 7.68
C ARG A 133 -2.76 -11.71 8.37
N SER A 134 -2.73 -11.90 9.69
CA SER A 134 -3.93 -12.14 10.49
C SER A 134 -3.91 -11.32 11.78
N GLY A 135 -5.09 -10.88 12.21
CA GLY A 135 -5.26 -10.06 13.42
C GLY A 135 -4.39 -8.78 13.47
N LYS A 136 -3.91 -8.45 14.67
CA LYS A 136 -3.07 -7.26 14.90
C LYS A 136 -1.64 -7.49 14.40
N GLY A 137 -1.02 -6.43 13.90
CA GLY A 137 0.29 -6.48 13.23
C GLY A 137 1.37 -7.23 14.03
N ASP A 138 1.65 -6.83 15.27
CA ASP A 138 2.73 -7.39 16.11
C ASP A 138 2.36 -8.68 16.86
N SER A 139 1.23 -9.31 16.51
CA SER A 139 0.75 -10.55 17.12
C SER A 139 1.67 -11.74 16.84
N GLU A 140 1.59 -12.77 17.69
CA GLU A 140 2.34 -14.03 17.51
C GLU A 140 2.03 -14.69 16.16
N ALA A 141 0.76 -14.64 15.71
CA ALA A 141 0.36 -15.18 14.43
C ALA A 141 1.13 -14.56 13.26
N ASN A 142 1.48 -13.27 13.33
CA ASN A 142 2.24 -12.58 12.30
C ASN A 142 3.76 -12.73 12.42
N ARG A 143 4.25 -13.50 13.41
CA ARG A 143 5.68 -13.85 13.55
C ARG A 143 6.02 -15.25 13.04
N ARG A 144 5.03 -15.96 12.48
CA ARG A 144 5.19 -17.34 11.99
C ARG A 144 5.93 -17.45 10.65
N ALA A 145 6.07 -16.33 9.94
CA ALA A 145 6.78 -16.23 8.67
C ALA A 145 7.60 -14.93 8.65
N ASP A 146 8.55 -14.84 7.72
CA ASP A 146 9.44 -13.68 7.62
C ASP A 146 8.70 -12.45 7.05
N LEU A 147 7.78 -12.68 6.11
CA LEU A 147 6.93 -11.67 5.50
C LEU A 147 5.45 -12.09 5.55
N MET A 148 4.62 -11.21 6.08
CA MET A 148 3.18 -11.34 6.13
C MET A 148 2.54 -10.53 5.00
N ILE A 149 1.72 -11.16 4.17
CA ILE A 149 1.05 -10.53 3.02
C ILE A 149 -0.42 -10.29 3.36
N ASP A 150 -0.93 -9.12 3.03
CA ASP A 150 -2.35 -8.80 3.14
C ASP A 150 -2.89 -8.26 1.82
N CYS A 151 -4.13 -8.58 1.51
CA CYS A 151 -4.91 -8.07 0.39
C CYS A 151 -6.24 -7.58 0.95
N GLN A 152 -6.43 -6.27 1.01
CA GLN A 152 -7.53 -5.63 1.71
C GLN A 152 -8.45 -4.94 0.73
N PHE A 153 -9.76 -5.05 0.96
CA PHE A 153 -10.69 -4.06 0.42
C PHE A 153 -10.49 -2.75 1.15
N GLY A 154 -10.41 -1.65 0.41
CA GLY A 154 -10.30 -0.32 0.95
C GLY A 154 -11.32 0.63 0.36
N VAL A 155 -11.85 1.47 1.23
CA VAL A 155 -12.79 2.51 0.87
C VAL A 155 -12.48 3.78 1.64
N ASN A 156 -12.43 4.91 0.94
CA ASN A 156 -12.76 6.19 1.55
C ASN A 156 -14.24 6.46 1.29
N THR A 157 -15.01 6.68 2.35
CA THR A 157 -16.46 6.94 2.26
C THR A 157 -16.77 8.17 1.40
N PRO A 158 -18.04 8.34 0.98
CA PRO A 158 -18.48 9.57 0.32
C PRO A 158 -18.04 10.84 1.07
N VAL A 159 -17.94 11.93 0.32
CA VAL A 159 -17.43 13.21 0.82
C VAL A 159 -18.58 14.19 0.91
N THR A 160 -18.85 14.68 2.11
CA THR A 160 -19.83 15.73 2.41
C THR A 160 -19.15 17.04 2.79
N GLU A 161 -17.91 16.99 3.32
CA GLU A 161 -17.04 18.15 3.49
C GLU A 161 -15.69 17.93 2.79
N VAL A 162 -15.19 18.94 2.06
CA VAL A 162 -13.91 18.84 1.34
C VAL A 162 -12.78 18.60 2.34
N GLY A 163 -12.07 17.49 2.16
CA GLY A 163 -10.98 17.10 3.05
C GLY A 163 -10.13 15.98 2.48
N ALA A 164 -9.02 15.70 3.17
CA ALA A 164 -8.15 14.57 2.86
C ALA A 164 -8.39 13.45 3.89
N PRO A 165 -8.65 12.20 3.46
CA PRO A 165 -8.81 11.08 4.39
C PRO A 165 -7.50 10.72 5.09
N ARG A 166 -6.36 11.07 4.48
CA ARG A 166 -5.03 10.73 4.99
C ARG A 166 -3.99 11.75 4.58
N GLY A 167 -3.55 12.57 5.54
CA GLY A 167 -2.46 13.51 5.34
C GLY A 167 -1.07 12.87 5.19
N PRO A 168 -0.04 13.69 4.91
CA PRO A 168 1.33 13.24 4.61
C PRO A 168 1.96 12.37 5.70
N HIS A 169 2.47 11.21 5.29
CA HIS A 169 3.08 10.24 6.17
C HIS A 169 4.04 9.28 5.47
N VAL A 170 4.85 8.59 6.27
CA VAL A 170 5.49 7.32 5.90
C VAL A 170 4.72 6.18 6.54
N ASP A 171 4.72 5.06 5.82
CA ASP A 171 4.07 3.84 6.23
C ASP A 171 4.67 3.23 7.50
N ARG A 172 4.00 2.24 8.09
CA ARG A 172 4.51 1.57 9.30
C ARG A 172 5.85 0.89 9.01
N GLY A 173 6.77 0.92 9.97
CA GLY A 173 8.11 0.34 9.81
C GLY A 173 8.18 -1.19 9.74
N ALA A 174 7.04 -1.89 9.84
CA ALA A 174 6.95 -3.32 9.51
C ALA A 174 6.71 -3.53 8.01
N LYS A 175 6.13 -2.57 7.30
CA LYS A 175 5.73 -2.70 5.91
C LYS A 175 6.93 -2.50 4.98
N LEU A 176 7.20 -3.48 4.12
CA LEU A 176 8.27 -3.47 3.13
C LEU A 176 7.81 -2.84 1.81
N PHE A 177 6.60 -3.16 1.35
CA PHE A 177 6.02 -2.59 0.13
C PHE A 177 4.49 -2.44 0.25
N SER A 178 3.91 -1.66 -0.63
CA SER A 178 2.46 -1.55 -0.79
C SER A 178 2.06 -1.24 -2.22
N ALA A 179 0.84 -1.65 -2.57
CA ALA A 179 0.19 -1.35 -3.83
C ALA A 179 -1.28 -0.98 -3.59
N LEU A 180 -1.82 -0.07 -4.41
CA LEU A 180 -3.23 0.31 -4.42
C LEU A 180 -3.77 0.19 -5.84
N LEU A 181 -4.63 -0.79 -6.11
CA LEU A 181 -5.38 -0.93 -7.35
C LEU A 181 -6.73 -0.21 -7.19
N TYR A 182 -7.01 0.76 -8.06
CA TYR A 182 -8.17 1.63 -7.97
C TYR A 182 -9.39 1.10 -8.72
N PHE A 183 -10.55 1.20 -8.05
CA PHE A 183 -11.88 0.82 -8.52
C PHE A 183 -12.80 2.05 -8.58
N ARG A 184 -12.43 3.01 -9.43
CA ARG A 184 -13.19 4.27 -9.56
C ARG A 184 -14.51 4.01 -10.27
N ASP A 185 -15.61 4.38 -9.62
CA ASP A 185 -16.94 4.36 -10.23
C ASP A 185 -16.97 5.28 -11.45
N GLU A 186 -17.50 4.80 -12.57
CA GLU A 186 -17.58 5.57 -13.81
C GLU A 186 -18.42 6.84 -13.68
N LYS A 187 -19.35 6.88 -12.71
CA LYS A 187 -20.24 8.02 -12.42
C LYS A 187 -19.61 8.99 -11.43
N ASP A 188 -18.47 8.65 -10.84
CA ASP A 188 -17.75 9.54 -9.94
C ASP A 188 -16.99 10.63 -10.71
N GLU A 189 -17.63 11.79 -10.88
CA GLU A 189 -17.03 12.97 -11.50
C GLU A 189 -16.22 13.84 -10.52
N SER A 190 -15.93 13.33 -9.30
CA SER A 190 -15.18 14.11 -8.31
C SER A 190 -13.76 14.48 -8.78
N THR A 191 -13.28 15.59 -8.24
CA THR A 191 -11.90 16.05 -8.38
C THR A 191 -11.14 15.80 -7.08
N GLY A 192 -9.81 15.78 -7.16
CA GLY A 192 -8.98 15.45 -6.01
C GLY A 192 -8.83 13.94 -5.78
N GLY A 193 -8.41 13.55 -4.57
CA GLY A 193 -8.21 12.15 -4.22
C GLY A 193 -7.02 11.47 -4.91
N GLU A 194 -6.15 12.25 -5.57
CA GLU A 194 -4.89 11.77 -6.11
C GLU A 194 -4.01 11.21 -4.99
N TYR A 195 -3.20 10.22 -5.33
CA TYR A 195 -2.13 9.76 -4.46
C TYR A 195 -0.92 10.66 -4.66
N GLU A 196 -0.57 11.43 -3.64
CA GLU A 196 0.50 12.42 -3.69
C GLU A 196 1.79 11.84 -3.14
N LEU A 197 2.89 12.01 -3.86
CA LEU A 197 4.24 11.63 -3.43
C LEU A 197 5.05 12.88 -3.14
N PHE A 198 5.80 12.87 -2.04
CA PHE A 198 6.51 14.04 -1.55
C PHE A 198 8.00 13.80 -1.33
N LYS A 199 8.78 14.89 -1.38
CA LYS A 199 10.11 14.98 -0.76
C LYS A 199 10.06 15.83 0.48
N LEU A 200 10.99 15.59 1.41
CA LEU A 200 11.30 16.55 2.45
C LEU A 200 12.07 17.73 1.86
N ARG A 201 11.65 18.95 2.22
CA ARG A 201 12.34 20.18 1.84
C ARG A 201 13.69 20.34 2.54
N ARG A 202 13.81 19.89 3.79
CA ARG A 202 15.00 20.04 4.65
C ARG A 202 15.16 18.86 5.61
N GLY A 203 16.40 18.68 6.08
CA GLY A 203 16.86 17.61 6.97
C GLY A 203 16.23 17.59 8.36
N PRO A 204 16.66 16.62 9.17
CA PRO A 204 15.92 15.42 9.49
C PRO A 204 14.59 15.70 10.20
N PHE A 205 13.56 14.93 9.86
CA PHE A 205 12.23 15.06 10.46
C PHE A 205 11.98 14.00 11.53
N PRO A 206 11.62 14.34 12.79
CA PRO A 206 11.55 13.35 13.86
C PRO A 206 10.61 12.16 13.54
N LYS A 207 11.07 10.90 13.70
CA LYS A 207 10.29 9.66 13.51
C LYS A 207 8.85 9.75 14.00
N LYS A 208 8.67 10.22 15.23
CA LYS A 208 7.37 10.32 15.91
C LYS A 208 6.36 11.21 15.17
N LYS A 209 6.84 12.12 14.31
CA LYS A 209 6.02 13.02 13.51
C LYS A 209 5.78 12.51 12.08
N MET A 210 6.42 11.42 11.64
CA MET A 210 6.29 10.86 10.29
C MET A 210 4.89 10.32 9.94
N LYS A 211 3.93 10.33 10.89
CA LYS A 211 2.52 9.97 10.64
C LYS A 211 1.62 11.16 10.31
N LYS A 212 2.09 12.39 10.54
CA LYS A 212 1.37 13.66 10.37
C LYS A 212 2.39 14.76 10.03
N ILE A 213 3.02 14.63 8.87
CA ILE A 213 4.09 15.54 8.44
C ILE A 213 3.43 16.86 7.97
N PRO A 214 3.75 18.02 8.57
CA PRO A 214 3.17 19.30 8.14
C PRO A 214 3.63 19.70 6.74
N GLU A 215 2.73 20.28 5.95
CA GLU A 215 2.97 20.67 4.54
C GLU A 215 4.21 21.54 4.34
N ARG A 216 4.53 22.44 5.29
CA ARG A 216 5.73 23.29 5.22
C ARG A 216 7.05 22.53 5.15
N TYR A 217 7.08 21.25 5.53
CA TYR A 217 8.29 20.41 5.49
C TYR A 217 8.42 19.61 4.20
N ILE A 218 7.40 19.61 3.36
CA ILE A 218 7.31 18.72 2.20
C ILE A 218 7.02 19.48 0.93
N GLU A 219 7.39 18.87 -0.19
CA GLU A 219 7.10 19.32 -1.53
C GLU A 219 6.46 18.18 -2.30
N THR A 220 5.31 18.44 -2.92
CA THR A 220 4.67 17.47 -3.82
C THR A 220 5.53 17.33 -5.07
N VAL A 221 6.02 16.12 -5.33
CA VAL A 221 6.82 15.78 -6.51
C VAL A 221 5.95 15.16 -7.59
N LYS A 222 4.99 14.31 -7.19
CA LYS A 222 4.14 13.57 -8.13
C LYS A 222 2.72 13.46 -7.60
N ARG A 223 1.75 13.49 -8.51
CA ARG A 223 0.35 13.18 -8.24
C ARG A 223 -0.08 12.06 -9.16
N VAL A 224 -0.52 10.96 -8.58
CA VAL A 224 -1.09 9.83 -9.32
C VAL A 224 -2.61 9.97 -9.28
N PRO A 225 -3.28 10.17 -10.43
CA PRO A 225 -4.72 10.38 -10.45
C PRO A 225 -5.46 9.14 -9.94
N TYR A 226 -6.62 9.36 -9.31
CA TYR A 226 -7.54 8.28 -9.00
C TYR A 226 -8.30 7.91 -10.28
N ARG A 227 -7.94 6.80 -10.94
CA ARG A 227 -8.61 6.30 -12.15
C ARG A 227 -8.94 4.83 -12.01
N ALA A 228 -9.95 4.37 -12.75
CA ALA A 228 -10.27 2.96 -12.87
C ALA A 228 -9.07 2.18 -13.44
N ASN A 229 -8.89 0.93 -12.98
CA ASN A 229 -7.85 0.00 -13.44
C ASN A 229 -6.42 0.56 -13.38
N GLN A 230 -6.19 1.52 -12.48
CA GLN A 230 -4.88 2.10 -12.24
C GLN A 230 -4.30 1.57 -10.94
N ILE A 231 -3.03 1.20 -10.96
CA ILE A 231 -2.29 0.81 -9.76
C ILE A 231 -1.14 1.76 -9.50
N VAL A 232 -0.94 2.11 -8.24
CA VAL A 232 0.31 2.68 -7.72
C VAL A 232 0.93 1.66 -6.77
N MET A 233 2.23 1.39 -6.94
CA MET A 233 2.99 0.49 -6.08
C MET A 233 4.29 1.16 -5.67
N TRP A 234 4.71 0.97 -4.43
CA TRP A 234 5.95 1.54 -3.90
C TRP A 234 6.63 0.58 -2.92
N MET A 235 7.95 0.69 -2.86
CA MET A 235 8.73 0.12 -1.78
C MET A 235 8.77 1.14 -0.64
N ASN A 236 8.48 0.69 0.58
CA ASN A 236 8.54 1.55 1.74
C ASN A 236 9.99 1.85 2.11
N THR A 237 10.28 3.13 2.30
CA THR A 237 11.57 3.65 2.72
C THR A 237 11.34 4.78 3.72
N ALA A 238 12.39 5.21 4.42
CA ALA A 238 12.31 6.30 5.39
C ALA A 238 11.84 7.64 4.80
N ASP A 239 11.96 7.81 3.48
CA ASP A 239 11.53 8.96 2.69
C ASP A 239 10.32 8.68 1.79
N ALA A 240 9.65 7.53 1.94
CA ALA A 240 8.44 7.16 1.20
C ALA A 240 7.21 7.98 1.64
N ILE A 241 7.31 9.31 1.60
CA ILE A 241 6.28 10.21 2.10
C ILE A 241 5.17 10.34 1.07
N HIS A 242 3.94 10.05 1.50
CA HIS A 242 2.77 10.09 0.65
C HIS A 242 1.52 10.52 1.42
N ALA A 243 0.50 10.91 0.66
CA ALA A 243 -0.81 11.34 1.16
C ALA A 243 -1.89 11.03 0.12
N VAL A 244 -3.14 11.26 0.52
CA VAL A 244 -4.26 11.36 -0.42
C VAL A 244 -4.67 12.82 -0.47
N ALA A 245 -4.70 13.40 -1.66
CA ALA A 245 -5.11 14.78 -1.87
C ALA A 245 -6.57 14.99 -1.40
N PRO A 246 -6.94 16.21 -0.94
CA PRO A 246 -8.31 16.51 -0.63
C PRO A 246 -9.24 16.22 -1.82
N ARG A 247 -10.42 15.66 -1.56
CA ARG A 247 -11.39 15.28 -2.58
C ARG A 247 -12.61 16.20 -2.53
N SER A 248 -13.19 16.51 -3.69
CA SER A 248 -14.43 17.29 -3.76
C SER A 248 -15.62 16.50 -3.22
N ILE A 249 -16.68 17.21 -2.83
CA ILE A 249 -17.96 16.61 -2.41
C ILE A 249 -18.48 15.65 -3.49
N THR A 250 -18.86 14.45 -3.10
CA THR A 250 -19.34 13.38 -4.00
C THR A 250 -20.04 12.28 -3.20
N PRO A 251 -21.14 11.72 -3.73
CA PRO A 251 -21.81 10.57 -3.10
C PRO A 251 -21.06 9.25 -3.35
N PHE A 252 -20.02 9.24 -4.18
CA PHE A 252 -19.31 8.02 -4.55
C PHE A 252 -18.12 7.75 -3.62
N PRO A 253 -17.98 6.54 -3.07
CA PRO A 253 -16.78 6.16 -2.32
C PRO A 253 -15.55 6.10 -3.24
N ARG A 254 -14.36 6.34 -2.67
CA ARG A 254 -13.09 6.02 -3.32
C ARG A 254 -12.70 4.58 -2.99
N ARG A 255 -12.94 3.66 -3.90
CA ARG A 255 -12.68 2.22 -3.74
C ARG A 255 -11.31 1.82 -4.27
N TYR A 256 -10.68 0.87 -3.57
CA TYR A 256 -9.41 0.29 -3.96
C TYR A 256 -9.16 -1.07 -3.32
N ILE A 257 -8.25 -1.85 -3.91
CA ILE A 257 -7.61 -3.00 -3.27
C ILE A 257 -6.22 -2.58 -2.81
N ALA A 258 -5.89 -2.84 -1.54
CA ALA A 258 -4.56 -2.63 -1.00
C ALA A 258 -3.83 -3.96 -0.81
N VAL A 259 -2.69 -4.12 -1.47
CA VAL A 259 -1.79 -5.27 -1.27
C VAL A 259 -0.54 -4.81 -0.55
N SER A 260 -0.09 -5.52 0.48
CA SER A 260 1.11 -5.15 1.24
C SER A 260 1.88 -6.36 1.74
N GLY A 261 3.19 -6.21 1.86
CA GLY A 261 4.08 -7.15 2.55
C GLY A 261 4.67 -6.52 3.80
N GLU A 262 4.55 -7.19 4.95
CA GLU A 262 4.95 -6.69 6.27
C GLU A 262 5.84 -7.70 7.03
N CYS A 263 6.98 -7.26 7.54
CA CYS A 263 7.86 -8.03 8.41
C CYS A 263 7.60 -7.71 9.88
N PHE A 264 7.23 -8.73 10.66
CA PHE A 264 7.04 -8.61 12.12
C PHE A 264 8.03 -9.45 12.93
N GLY A 265 8.97 -10.14 12.27
CA GLY A 265 10.00 -10.98 12.86
C GLY A 265 11.41 -10.39 12.77
N GLY A 266 12.42 -11.25 12.90
CA GLY A 266 13.83 -10.87 12.91
C GLY A 266 14.28 -10.13 14.18
N ALA A 267 15.51 -9.64 14.17
CA ALA A 267 16.10 -8.92 15.32
C ALA A 267 15.42 -7.56 15.59
N MET A 268 14.83 -6.93 14.58
CA MET A 268 14.13 -5.64 14.63
C MET A 268 12.70 -5.74 14.07
N PRO A 269 11.73 -6.26 14.87
CA PRO A 269 10.41 -6.68 14.39
C PRO A 269 9.43 -5.54 14.06
N SER A 270 9.70 -4.30 14.46
CA SER A 270 8.82 -3.17 14.14
C SER A 270 9.59 -1.86 14.14
N GLY A 271 9.83 -1.31 12.95
CA GLY A 271 10.52 -0.01 12.81
C GLY A 271 11.67 -0.01 11.81
N PHE A 272 11.88 -1.11 11.10
CA PHE A 272 12.96 -1.30 10.16
C PHE A 272 12.80 -0.42 8.91
N PHE A 273 11.59 -0.31 8.35
CA PHE A 273 11.37 0.35 7.05
C PHE A 273 10.97 1.84 7.12
N SER A 274 10.78 2.43 8.30
CA SER A 274 10.11 3.75 8.42
C SER A 274 10.98 4.89 8.99
N HIS A 275 12.31 4.73 9.05
CA HIS A 275 13.18 5.81 9.57
C HIS A 275 14.65 5.64 9.17
N PHE A 276 15.33 6.77 8.93
CA PHE A 276 16.78 6.79 8.77
C PHE A 276 17.45 6.52 10.13
N PRO A 277 18.27 5.49 10.28
CA PRO A 277 18.94 5.18 11.56
C PRO A 277 19.69 6.39 12.16
N ASP A 278 20.32 7.19 11.30
CA ASP A 278 21.12 8.36 11.69
C ASP A 278 20.31 9.45 12.38
N TRP A 279 19.01 9.52 12.16
CA TRP A 279 18.14 10.55 12.75
C TRP A 279 17.86 10.27 14.23
N ASP A 280 18.00 9.03 14.68
CA ASP A 280 17.91 8.63 16.08
C ASP A 280 19.24 8.84 16.84
N SER A 281 20.34 9.12 16.14
CA SER A 281 21.61 9.49 16.77
C SER A 281 21.49 10.83 17.53
N PRO A 282 22.33 11.09 18.54
CA PRO A 282 22.36 12.39 19.21
C PRO A 282 22.55 13.57 18.25
N VAL A 283 23.39 13.38 17.22
CA VAL A 283 23.66 14.38 16.18
C VAL A 283 22.43 14.56 15.27
N GLY A 284 21.77 13.47 14.86
CA GLY A 284 20.54 13.51 14.08
C GLY A 284 19.39 14.18 14.81
N ARG A 285 19.23 13.90 16.11
CA ARG A 285 18.25 14.57 16.98
C ARG A 285 18.53 16.06 17.14
N LEU A 286 19.80 16.44 17.28
CA LEU A 286 20.19 17.85 17.34
C LEU A 286 19.85 18.56 16.03
N ARG A 287 20.28 17.99 14.89
CA ARG A 287 19.95 18.48 13.54
C ARG A 287 18.45 18.66 13.33
N ALA A 288 17.64 17.68 13.74
CA ALA A 288 16.18 17.74 13.66
C ALA A 288 15.59 18.85 14.53
N ALA A 289 16.17 19.08 15.72
CA ALA A 289 15.71 20.12 16.64
C ALA A 289 16.02 21.54 16.14
N VAL A 290 17.14 21.73 15.43
CA VAL A 290 17.56 23.04 14.91
C VAL A 290 17.22 23.27 13.43
N GLY A 291 16.61 22.29 12.75
CA GLY A 291 16.19 22.38 11.35
C GLY A 291 17.34 22.41 10.34
N LEU A 292 18.46 21.74 10.68
CA LEU A 292 19.67 21.60 9.86
C LEU A 292 19.72 20.24 9.18
#